data_AF-A0A2R6H2M5-F1
#
_entry.id   AF-A0A2R6H2M5-F1
#
_cell.length_a   1.000
_cell.length_b   1.000
_cell.length_c   1.000
_cell.angle_alpha   90.00
_cell.angle_beta   90.00
_cell.angle_gamma   90.00
#
_symmetry.space_group_name_H-M   'P 1'
#
loop_
_entity.id
_entity.type
_entity.pdbx_description
1 polymer ?
#
loop_
_entity_poly.entity_id
_entity_poly.type
_entity_poly.pdbx_seq_one_letter_code
_entity_poly.pdbx_strand_id
1 'polypeptide(L)'
;MSTTRWDISLPVVGDRLADRELAPYLLVGPTIVTVFLVTIGPMLWSLWLSFNRWKPGSLAYQEPTFTGVDNFAWLFTNDRFIHSVVNFAYYGGVGVFIQVALGTLLALALYNYVENQTLRVGLLTLFVVPMMYAPLVAGRMWQLLFLPGGGVVNGFLGILGLPQPSWLGSRWLGLTSIMVADTWRASLSDSLYEAAQVDGASRWMMFRRITLPQLRNLIIVAAILRFMDAYKFFDKLFVMTNGGPGSTTELPTYFTYLVGFQNFNIGRAAALTWVLGLGSIITMMLFWRYMRTVEEV
;
A
#
# COMPACT_ATOMS: atom_id res chain seq x y z
N MET A 1 -13.12 74.93 -25.48
CA MET A 1 -11.92 74.84 -24.62
C MET A 1 -12.32 74.04 -23.39
N SER A 2 -11.77 72.92 -22.98
CA SER A 2 -10.68 72.04 -23.44
C SER A 2 -11.02 70.64 -22.92
N THR A 3 -11.05 69.62 -23.77
CA THR A 3 -11.17 68.23 -23.32
C THR A 3 -9.81 67.77 -22.82
N THR A 4 -9.62 67.73 -21.50
CA THR A 4 -8.42 67.19 -20.86
C THR A 4 -8.42 65.67 -21.03
N ARG A 5 -7.71 65.17 -22.05
CA ARG A 5 -7.36 63.75 -22.15
C ARG A 5 -6.37 63.44 -21.05
N TRP A 6 -6.78 62.64 -20.08
CA TRP A 6 -5.87 62.00 -19.15
C TRP A 6 -5.15 60.87 -19.90
N ASP A 7 -3.97 61.17 -20.46
CA ASP A 7 -3.05 60.13 -20.91
C ASP A 7 -2.50 59.43 -19.67
N ILE A 8 -3.22 58.43 -19.19
CA ILE A 8 -2.70 57.46 -18.23
C ILE A 8 -1.73 56.58 -19.01
N SER A 9 -0.48 57.02 -19.10
CA SER A 9 0.62 56.13 -19.48
C SER A 9 0.75 55.10 -18.36
N LEU A 10 0.06 53.96 -18.51
CA LEU A 10 0.35 52.78 -17.72
C LEU A 10 1.87 52.57 -17.81
N PRO A 11 2.59 52.36 -16.69
CA PRO A 11 3.97 51.94 -16.78
C PRO A 11 3.93 50.64 -17.59
N VAL A 12 4.41 50.71 -18.84
CA VAL A 12 4.76 49.53 -19.62
C VAL A 12 5.68 48.78 -18.69
N VAL A 13 5.18 47.68 -18.12
CA VAL A 13 5.97 46.78 -17.28
C VAL A 13 7.04 46.28 -18.24
N GLY A 14 8.15 47.01 -18.25
CA GLY A 14 9.21 46.83 -19.22
C GLY A 14 9.65 45.39 -19.13
N ASP A 15 9.86 44.80 -20.31
CA ASP A 15 10.47 43.50 -20.56
C ASP A 15 11.76 43.32 -19.75
N ARG A 16 11.62 43.01 -18.46
CA ARG A 16 12.69 42.65 -17.53
C ARG A 16 12.50 41.22 -17.03
N LEU A 17 11.99 40.36 -17.90
CA LEU A 17 12.25 38.93 -17.85
C LEU A 17 13.57 38.66 -18.60
N ALA A 18 14.67 39.24 -18.11
CA ALA A 18 16.01 38.77 -18.44
C ALA A 18 16.19 37.42 -17.71
N ASP A 19 16.17 36.23 -18.31
CA ASP A 19 16.09 35.81 -19.70
C ASP A 19 14.91 34.83 -19.86
N ARG A 20 14.17 34.88 -20.98
CA ARG A 20 13.08 33.92 -21.29
C ARG A 20 13.56 32.45 -21.28
N GLU A 21 14.86 32.22 -21.44
CA GLU A 21 15.46 30.87 -21.38
C GLU A 21 15.83 30.42 -19.95
N LEU A 22 16.19 31.33 -19.04
CA LEU A 22 16.66 30.99 -17.69
C LEU A 22 15.56 31.05 -16.61
N ALA A 23 14.50 31.82 -16.83
CA ALA A 23 13.38 31.92 -15.89
C ALA A 23 12.74 30.55 -15.53
N PRO A 24 12.54 29.60 -16.47
CA PRO A 24 12.08 28.25 -16.13
C PRO A 24 13.06 27.49 -15.23
N TYR A 25 14.37 27.61 -15.45
CA TYR A 25 15.39 26.91 -14.65
C TYR A 25 15.54 27.51 -13.25
N LEU A 26 15.39 28.83 -13.08
CA LEU A 26 15.42 29.46 -11.76
C LEU A 26 14.17 29.18 -10.93
N LEU A 27 13.01 29.00 -11.58
CA LEU A 27 11.76 28.62 -10.90
C LEU A 27 11.75 27.14 -10.51
N VAL A 28 12.26 26.25 -11.37
CA VAL A 28 12.30 24.80 -11.12
C VAL A 28 13.56 24.36 -10.35
N GLY A 29 14.61 25.18 -10.38
CA GLY A 29 15.92 24.92 -9.77
C GLY A 29 15.85 24.58 -8.29
N PRO A 30 15.20 25.40 -7.43
CA PRO A 30 15.04 25.08 -6.02
C PRO A 30 14.34 23.74 -5.80
N THR A 31 13.29 23.44 -6.58
CA THR A 31 12.58 22.16 -6.51
C THR A 31 13.47 20.99 -6.88
N ILE A 32 14.23 21.08 -7.97
CA ILE A 32 15.19 20.03 -8.37
C ILE A 32 16.24 19.82 -7.29
N VAL A 33 16.80 20.90 -6.73
CA VAL A 33 17.80 20.82 -5.66
C VAL A 33 17.22 20.16 -4.42
N THR A 34 16.00 20.52 -4.01
CA THR A 34 15.34 19.87 -2.87
C THR A 34 15.09 18.38 -3.12
N VAL A 35 14.54 18.01 -4.28
CA VAL A 35 14.33 16.60 -4.65
C VAL A 35 15.66 15.85 -4.68
N PHE A 36 16.70 16.46 -5.22
CA PHE A 36 18.01 15.85 -5.28
C PHE A 36 18.60 15.63 -3.89
N LEU A 37 18.60 16.64 -3.02
CA LEU A 37 19.24 16.54 -1.71
C LEU A 37 18.45 15.69 -0.70
N VAL A 38 17.12 15.71 -0.76
CA VAL A 38 16.26 15.06 0.23
C VAL A 38 15.81 13.66 -0.21
N THR A 39 15.66 13.44 -1.52
CA THR A 39 15.17 12.16 -2.05
C THR A 39 16.27 11.39 -2.77
N ILE A 40 16.84 11.94 -3.84
CA ILE A 40 17.75 11.20 -4.71
C ILE A 40 19.10 10.94 -4.01
N GLY A 41 19.65 11.92 -3.30
CA GLY A 41 20.94 11.85 -2.62
C GLY A 41 20.99 10.74 -1.57
N PRO A 42 20.09 10.72 -0.57
CA PRO A 42 20.01 9.64 0.40
C PRO A 42 19.72 8.27 -0.23
N MET A 43 18.95 8.24 -1.33
CA MET A 43 18.69 7.01 -2.06
C MET A 43 19.96 6.48 -2.75
N LEU A 44 20.73 7.33 -3.43
CA LEU A 44 22.02 6.96 -4.01
C LEU A 44 23.04 6.54 -2.94
N TRP A 45 23.05 7.21 -1.79
CA TRP A 45 23.86 6.80 -0.65
C TRP A 45 23.45 5.42 -0.12
N SER A 46 22.16 5.16 0.00
CA SER A 46 21.62 3.83 0.35
C SER A 46 22.02 2.78 -0.69
N LEU A 47 21.98 3.11 -1.98
CA LEU A 47 22.45 2.21 -3.04
C LEU A 47 23.93 1.88 -2.87
N TRP A 48 24.77 2.88 -2.62
CA TRP A 48 26.18 2.64 -2.34
C TRP A 48 26.35 1.74 -1.10
N LEU A 49 25.63 2.03 0.00
CA LEU A 49 25.66 1.21 1.21
C LEU A 49 25.21 -0.24 0.97
N SER A 50 24.34 -0.50 0.00
CA SER A 50 23.92 -1.87 -0.32
C SER A 50 25.07 -2.78 -0.78
N PHE A 51 26.14 -2.20 -1.34
CA PHE A 51 27.36 -2.92 -1.74
C PHE A 51 28.45 -2.92 -0.64
N ASN A 52 28.17 -2.26 0.49
CA ASN A 52 29.11 -2.13 1.59
C ASN A 52 28.62 -2.89 2.82
N ARG A 53 29.53 -3.55 3.53
CA ARG A 53 29.26 -4.08 4.86
C ARG A 53 29.41 -2.94 5.85
N TRP A 54 28.30 -2.58 6.50
CA TRP A 54 28.28 -1.52 7.50
C TRP A 54 27.36 -1.85 8.67
N LYS A 55 27.93 -1.82 9.88
CA LYS A 55 27.25 -2.07 11.16
C LYS A 55 27.61 -1.00 12.19
N PRO A 56 26.98 0.20 12.15
CA PRO A 56 27.31 1.29 13.05
C PRO A 56 27.03 0.98 14.54
N GLY A 57 26.12 0.04 14.84
CA GLY A 57 25.79 -0.37 16.22
C GLY A 57 26.70 -1.44 16.83
N SER A 58 27.79 -1.83 16.16
CA SER A 58 28.77 -2.76 16.74
C SER A 58 29.68 -2.04 17.73
N LEU A 59 30.16 -2.74 18.78
CA LEU A 59 31.08 -2.20 19.80
C LEU A 59 32.37 -1.59 19.23
N ALA A 60 32.72 -1.93 17.99
CA ALA A 60 33.71 -1.23 17.20
C ALA A 60 32.98 -0.38 16.14
N TYR A 61 33.22 0.92 16.14
CA TYR A 61 32.84 1.77 15.01
C TYR A 61 33.53 1.20 13.76
N GLN A 62 32.72 0.68 12.83
CA GLN A 62 33.19 0.15 11.56
C GLN A 62 32.83 1.15 10.47
N GLU A 63 33.83 1.64 9.77
CA GLU A 63 33.59 2.35 8.51
C GLU A 63 32.96 1.39 7.49
N PRO A 64 32.13 1.89 6.55
CA PRO A 64 31.58 1.06 5.50
C PRO A 64 32.70 0.43 4.67
N THR A 65 32.72 -0.91 4.60
CA THR A 65 33.72 -1.65 3.82
C THR A 65 33.10 -2.20 2.55
N PHE A 66 33.72 -1.97 1.40
CA PHE A 66 33.19 -2.46 0.13
C PHE A 66 33.34 -3.98 0.04
N THR A 67 32.22 -4.69 -0.02
CA THR A 67 32.17 -6.16 -0.10
C THR A 67 31.50 -6.65 -1.38
N GLY A 68 31.32 -5.77 -2.37
CA GLY A 68 30.68 -6.09 -3.63
C GLY A 68 29.24 -6.56 -3.45
N VAL A 69 28.93 -7.77 -3.91
CA VAL A 69 27.55 -8.32 -3.91
C VAL A 69 27.21 -9.22 -2.72
N ASP A 70 28.08 -9.30 -1.70
CA ASP A 70 27.90 -10.18 -0.53
C ASP A 70 26.55 -9.98 0.17
N ASN A 71 26.15 -8.72 0.37
CA ASN A 71 24.87 -8.40 0.99
C ASN A 71 23.68 -8.97 0.20
N PHE A 72 23.76 -8.97 -1.13
CA PHE A 72 22.71 -9.52 -2.00
C PHE A 72 22.73 -11.05 -2.01
N ALA A 73 23.91 -11.67 -2.08
CA ALA A 73 24.07 -13.12 -2.02
C ALA A 73 23.52 -13.70 -0.69
N TRP A 74 23.73 -12.96 0.41
CA TRP A 74 23.17 -13.31 1.72
C TRP A 74 21.64 -13.37 1.72
N LEU A 75 20.95 -12.55 0.92
CA LEU A 75 19.48 -12.55 0.86
C LEU A 75 18.94 -13.87 0.33
N PHE A 76 19.52 -14.35 -0.78
CA PHE A 76 19.07 -15.56 -1.45
C PHE A 76 19.45 -16.85 -0.70
N THR A 77 20.31 -16.75 0.31
CA THR A 77 20.71 -17.86 1.19
C THR A 77 20.04 -17.79 2.56
N ASN A 78 19.27 -16.74 2.85
CA ASN A 78 18.63 -16.56 4.14
C ASN A 78 17.18 -17.09 4.13
N ASP A 79 16.94 -18.22 4.81
CA ASP A 79 15.62 -18.85 4.88
C ASP A 79 14.52 -17.93 5.42
N ARG A 80 14.85 -17.08 6.41
CA ARG A 80 13.89 -16.15 7.02
C ARG A 80 13.45 -15.08 6.01
N PHE A 81 14.37 -14.57 5.19
CA PHE A 81 14.02 -13.67 4.09
C PHE A 81 13.13 -14.38 3.06
N ILE A 82 13.50 -15.58 2.61
CA ILE A 82 12.72 -16.36 1.64
C ILE A 82 11.30 -16.62 2.17
N HIS A 83 11.16 -17.03 3.43
CA HIS A 83 9.86 -17.22 4.06
C HIS A 83 9.04 -15.92 4.15
N SER A 84 9.69 -14.78 4.39
CA SER A 84 9.01 -13.49 4.40
C SER A 84 8.47 -13.12 3.01
N VAL A 85 9.21 -13.43 1.93
CA VAL A 85 8.76 -13.22 0.55
C VAL A 85 7.57 -14.13 0.22
N VAL A 86 7.59 -15.38 0.66
CA VAL A 86 6.45 -16.30 0.51
C VAL A 86 5.22 -15.80 1.27
N ASN A 87 5.38 -15.32 2.50
CA ASN A 87 4.29 -14.71 3.26
C ASN A 87 3.73 -13.49 2.54
N PHE A 88 4.58 -12.67 1.94
CA PHE A 88 4.16 -11.55 1.13
C PHE A 88 3.42 -11.99 -0.14
N ALA A 89 3.87 -13.02 -0.83
CA ALA A 89 3.15 -13.56 -2.00
C ALA A 89 1.74 -14.05 -1.61
N TYR A 90 1.62 -14.71 -0.45
CA TYR A 90 0.32 -15.12 0.09
C TYR A 90 -0.56 -13.93 0.45
N TYR A 91 -0.05 -12.98 1.23
CA TYR A 91 -0.79 -11.79 1.67
C TYR A 91 -1.14 -10.84 0.51
N GLY A 92 -0.14 -10.47 -0.30
CA GLY A 92 -0.29 -9.58 -1.44
C GLY A 92 -1.08 -10.21 -2.58
N GLY A 93 -1.05 -11.54 -2.77
CA GLY A 93 -1.86 -12.23 -3.78
C GLY A 93 -3.28 -12.51 -3.29
N VAL A 94 -3.40 -13.39 -2.29
CA VAL A 94 -4.70 -13.88 -1.80
C VAL A 94 -5.44 -12.78 -1.04
N GLY A 95 -4.75 -12.04 -0.18
CA GLY A 95 -5.36 -10.97 0.61
C GLY A 95 -5.91 -9.85 -0.27
N VAL A 96 -5.11 -9.33 -1.20
CA VAL A 96 -5.56 -8.28 -2.13
C VAL A 96 -6.71 -8.77 -3.01
N PHE A 97 -6.65 -10.00 -3.52
CA PHE A 97 -7.74 -10.57 -4.30
C PHE A 97 -9.05 -10.62 -3.51
N ILE A 98 -9.02 -11.13 -2.28
CA ILE A 98 -10.20 -11.19 -1.40
C ILE A 98 -10.73 -9.78 -1.10
N GLN A 99 -9.84 -8.82 -0.87
CA GLN A 99 -10.22 -7.44 -0.56
C GLN A 99 -10.91 -6.76 -1.74
N VAL A 100 -10.35 -6.90 -2.94
CA VAL A 100 -10.94 -6.35 -4.17
C VAL A 100 -12.27 -7.04 -4.46
N ALA A 101 -12.35 -8.36 -4.30
CA ALA A 101 -13.58 -9.13 -4.51
C ALA A 101 -14.68 -8.70 -3.53
N LEU A 102 -14.38 -8.62 -2.23
CA LEU A 102 -15.34 -8.20 -1.21
C LEU A 102 -15.76 -6.75 -1.38
N GLY A 103 -14.83 -5.84 -1.66
CA GLY A 103 -15.15 -4.43 -1.93
C GLY A 103 -16.07 -4.28 -3.15
N THR A 104 -15.79 -5.02 -4.22
CA THR A 104 -16.63 -5.04 -5.43
C THR A 104 -18.03 -5.60 -5.12
N LEU A 105 -18.12 -6.71 -4.38
CA LEU A 105 -19.39 -7.32 -4.00
C LEU A 105 -20.23 -6.41 -3.10
N LEU A 106 -19.61 -5.74 -2.13
CA LEU A 106 -20.28 -4.79 -1.24
C LEU A 106 -20.76 -3.56 -2.00
N ALA A 107 -19.92 -2.99 -2.87
CA ALA A 107 -20.29 -1.86 -3.71
C ALA A 107 -21.51 -2.20 -4.59
N LEU A 108 -21.51 -3.37 -5.22
CA LEU A 108 -22.64 -3.84 -6.02
C LEU A 108 -23.88 -4.17 -5.20
N ALA A 109 -23.73 -4.71 -3.99
CA ALA A 109 -24.85 -5.00 -3.11
C ALA A 109 -25.53 -3.70 -2.66
N LEU A 110 -24.75 -2.71 -2.23
CA LEU A 110 -25.27 -1.38 -1.92
C LEU A 110 -25.88 -0.72 -3.15
N TYR A 111 -25.30 -0.97 -4.33
CA TYR A 111 -25.80 -0.36 -5.55
C TYR A 111 -27.20 -0.87 -5.90
N ASN A 112 -27.35 -2.19 -5.92
CA ASN A 112 -28.51 -2.86 -6.51
C ASN A 112 -29.65 -3.11 -5.51
N TYR A 113 -29.37 -3.19 -4.20
CA TYR A 113 -30.38 -3.56 -3.20
C TYR A 113 -30.80 -2.40 -2.29
N VAL A 114 -30.05 -1.30 -2.24
CA VAL A 114 -30.40 -0.14 -1.42
C VAL A 114 -30.91 0.97 -2.33
N GLU A 115 -32.23 1.06 -2.51
CA GLU A 115 -32.86 2.08 -3.37
C GLU A 115 -32.80 3.48 -2.74
N ASN A 116 -32.91 3.58 -1.41
CA ASN A 116 -32.87 4.85 -0.70
C ASN A 116 -31.46 5.45 -0.70
N GLN A 117 -31.28 6.58 -1.40
CA GLN A 117 -30.00 7.28 -1.53
C GLN A 117 -29.39 7.68 -0.19
N THR A 118 -30.19 8.15 0.77
CA THR A 118 -29.70 8.55 2.10
C THR A 118 -29.19 7.35 2.89
N LEU A 119 -29.91 6.22 2.82
CA LEU A 119 -29.47 4.97 3.46
C LEU A 119 -28.20 4.43 2.78
N ARG A 120 -28.13 4.48 1.45
CA ARG A 120 -26.95 4.08 0.69
C ARG A 120 -25.73 4.90 1.10
N VAL A 121 -25.84 6.23 1.07
CA VAL A 121 -24.76 7.14 1.49
C VAL A 121 -24.39 6.91 2.96
N GLY A 122 -25.36 6.77 3.86
CA GLY A 122 -25.09 6.48 5.27
C GLY A 122 -24.32 5.17 5.50
N LEU A 123 -24.66 4.11 4.77
CA LEU A 123 -23.93 2.83 4.80
C LEU A 123 -22.53 2.97 4.21
N LEU A 124 -22.37 3.67 3.08
CA LEU A 124 -21.06 3.95 2.48
C LEU A 124 -20.16 4.70 3.48
N THR A 125 -20.68 5.75 4.12
CA THR A 125 -19.95 6.51 5.14
C THR A 125 -19.56 5.60 6.32
N LEU A 126 -20.47 4.76 6.81
CA LEU A 126 -20.18 3.81 7.89
C LEU A 126 -19.03 2.85 7.54
N PHE A 127 -18.97 2.37 6.30
CA PHE A 127 -17.89 1.49 5.83
C PHE A 127 -16.57 2.22 5.55
N VAL A 128 -16.58 3.54 5.38
CA VAL A 128 -15.39 4.40 5.17
C VAL A 128 -14.77 4.85 6.49
N VAL A 129 -15.56 4.99 7.57
CA VAL A 129 -15.08 5.34 8.93
C VAL A 129 -13.80 4.59 9.36
N PRO A 130 -13.65 3.27 9.13
CA PRO A 130 -12.43 2.51 9.45
C PRO A 130 -11.15 3.05 8.81
N MET A 131 -11.25 3.67 7.62
CA MET A 131 -10.09 4.25 6.93
C MET A 131 -9.56 5.48 7.65
N MET A 132 -10.43 6.20 8.37
CA MET A 132 -10.08 7.43 9.09
C MET A 132 -9.23 7.18 10.34
N TYR A 133 -9.22 5.96 10.88
CA TYR A 133 -8.36 5.61 12.00
C TYR A 133 -6.91 5.41 11.56
N ALA A 134 -5.98 5.90 12.38
CA ALA A 134 -4.56 5.63 12.21
C ALA A 134 -4.31 4.10 12.15
N PRO A 135 -3.47 3.60 11.22
CA PRO A 135 -3.23 2.17 11.06
C PRO A 135 -2.84 1.45 12.35
N LEU A 136 -2.03 2.10 13.18
CA LEU A 136 -1.61 1.63 14.50
C LEU A 136 -2.81 1.38 15.44
N VAL A 137 -3.75 2.33 15.51
CA VAL A 137 -4.93 2.23 16.39
C VAL A 137 -5.83 1.08 15.93
N ALA A 138 -6.11 1.01 14.63
CA ALA A 138 -6.93 -0.06 14.06
C ALA A 138 -6.29 -1.44 14.30
N GLY A 139 -4.97 -1.58 14.11
CA GLY A 139 -4.25 -2.83 14.40
C GLY A 139 -4.35 -3.22 15.87
N ARG A 140 -4.24 -2.26 16.79
CA ARG A 140 -4.35 -2.51 18.23
C ARG A 140 -5.76 -2.95 18.64
N MET A 141 -6.81 -2.36 18.06
CA MET A 141 -8.19 -2.78 18.31
C MET A 141 -8.40 -4.24 17.89
N TRP A 142 -7.99 -4.63 16.68
CA TRP A 142 -8.12 -6.01 16.22
C TRP A 142 -7.29 -7.00 17.04
N GLN A 143 -6.11 -6.60 17.49
CA GLN A 143 -5.32 -7.42 18.40
C GLN A 143 -6.07 -7.71 19.72
N LEU A 144 -6.77 -6.73 20.29
CA LEU A 144 -7.60 -6.92 21.49
C LEU A 144 -8.80 -7.82 21.21
N LEU A 145 -9.44 -7.67 20.05
CA LEU A 145 -10.58 -8.52 19.64
C LEU A 145 -10.19 -9.99 19.49
N PHE A 146 -8.96 -10.26 19.03
CA PHE A 146 -8.42 -11.60 18.79
C PHE A 146 -7.65 -12.22 19.96
N LEU A 147 -7.66 -11.59 21.14
CA LEU A 147 -6.95 -12.11 22.31
C LEU A 147 -7.39 -13.54 22.69
N PRO A 148 -6.45 -14.49 22.87
CA PRO A 148 -6.76 -15.80 23.43
C PRO A 148 -7.32 -15.66 24.85
N GLY A 149 -8.47 -16.28 25.15
CA GLY A 149 -9.04 -16.34 26.50
C GLY A 149 -9.76 -15.09 27.02
N GLY A 150 -9.89 -14.02 26.21
CA GLY A 150 -10.61 -12.80 26.61
C GLY A 150 -11.01 -11.86 25.48
N GLY A 151 -10.68 -12.17 24.22
CA GLY A 151 -11.09 -11.39 23.06
C GLY A 151 -12.58 -11.57 22.75
N VAL A 152 -13.22 -10.48 22.30
CA VAL A 152 -14.66 -10.46 21.95
C VAL A 152 -15.01 -11.55 20.93
N VAL A 153 -14.13 -11.80 19.95
CA VAL A 153 -14.33 -12.83 18.90
C VAL A 153 -14.40 -14.22 19.52
N ASN A 154 -13.47 -14.55 20.42
CA ASN A 154 -13.48 -15.84 21.11
C ASN A 154 -14.65 -15.97 22.10
N GLY A 155 -15.09 -14.86 22.72
CA GLY A 155 -16.30 -14.82 23.53
C GLY A 155 -17.56 -15.20 22.74
N PHE A 156 -17.74 -14.62 21.55
CA PHE A 156 -18.85 -14.98 20.66
C PHE A 156 -18.78 -16.44 20.18
N LEU A 157 -17.59 -16.93 19.82
CA LEU A 157 -17.42 -18.35 19.45
C LEU A 157 -17.73 -19.30 20.60
N GLY A 158 -17.36 -18.91 21.83
CA GLY A 158 -17.72 -19.65 23.04
C GLY A 158 -19.23 -19.74 23.26
N ILE A 159 -19.98 -18.65 23.03
CA ILE A 159 -21.45 -18.65 23.10
C ILE A 159 -22.06 -19.61 22.06
N LEU A 160 -21.46 -19.69 20.87
CA LEU A 160 -21.90 -20.58 19.79
C LEU A 160 -21.40 -22.03 19.95
N GLY A 161 -20.64 -22.35 21.01
CA GLY A 161 -20.05 -23.67 21.23
C GLY A 161 -18.95 -24.05 20.24
N LEU A 162 -18.38 -23.07 19.53
CA LEU A 162 -17.32 -23.28 18.54
C LEU A 162 -15.93 -23.27 19.20
N PRO A 163 -14.92 -23.95 18.60
CA PRO A 163 -13.56 -23.89 19.08
C PRO A 163 -13.02 -22.45 19.06
N GLN A 164 -12.23 -22.08 20.06
CA GLN A 164 -11.63 -20.76 20.25
C GLN A 164 -10.16 -20.79 19.86
N PRO A 165 -9.80 -20.66 18.56
CA PRO A 165 -8.43 -20.78 18.12
C PRO A 165 -7.58 -19.60 18.61
N SER A 166 -6.27 -19.82 18.70
CA SER A 166 -5.31 -18.73 18.85
C SER A 166 -5.10 -18.06 17.49
N TRP A 167 -5.95 -17.06 17.19
CA TRP A 167 -5.98 -16.31 15.93
C TRP A 167 -4.61 -15.77 15.50
N LEU A 168 -3.84 -15.28 16.47
CA LEU A 168 -2.50 -14.72 16.24
C LEU A 168 -1.37 -15.71 16.55
N GLY A 169 -1.71 -16.91 17.04
CA GLY A 169 -0.76 -17.90 17.52
C GLY A 169 -0.30 -18.92 16.49
N SER A 170 -0.71 -18.81 15.22
CA SER A 170 -0.22 -19.66 14.13
C SER A 170 0.10 -18.84 12.89
N ARG A 171 0.97 -19.38 12.02
CA ARG A 171 1.40 -18.72 10.78
C ARG A 171 0.22 -18.32 9.89
N TRP A 172 -0.59 -19.30 9.51
CA TRP A 172 -1.67 -19.09 8.54
C TRP A 172 -2.86 -18.36 9.17
N LEU A 173 -3.27 -18.71 10.41
CA LEU A 173 -4.35 -17.96 11.06
C LEU A 173 -3.94 -16.53 11.39
N GLY A 174 -2.66 -16.29 11.74
CA GLY A 174 -2.14 -14.96 12.02
C GLY A 174 -2.17 -14.08 10.78
N LEU A 175 -1.66 -14.58 9.65
CA LEU A 175 -1.73 -13.87 8.37
C LEU A 175 -3.19 -13.64 7.95
N THR A 176 -4.08 -14.62 8.08
CA THR A 176 -5.51 -14.46 7.76
C THR A 176 -6.19 -13.44 8.69
N SER A 177 -5.87 -13.42 9.98
CA SER A 177 -6.42 -12.45 10.94
C SER A 177 -6.00 -11.02 10.61
N ILE A 178 -4.73 -10.86 10.20
CA ILE A 178 -4.21 -9.60 9.66
C ILE A 178 -4.96 -9.22 8.37
N MET A 179 -5.18 -10.16 7.45
CA MET A 179 -5.95 -9.92 6.22
C MET A 179 -7.38 -9.47 6.52
N VAL A 180 -8.06 -10.08 7.49
CA VAL A 180 -9.42 -9.70 7.91
C VAL A 180 -9.44 -8.26 8.44
N ALA A 181 -8.53 -7.94 9.37
CA ALA A 181 -8.39 -6.60 9.94
C ALA A 181 -8.09 -5.54 8.87
N ASP A 182 -7.31 -5.92 7.88
CA ASP A 182 -6.91 -5.07 6.76
C ASP A 182 -8.02 -4.91 5.71
N THR A 183 -8.78 -5.97 5.44
CA THR A 183 -9.94 -5.96 4.53
C THR A 183 -11.03 -5.04 5.03
N TRP A 184 -11.29 -5.02 6.34
CA TRP A 184 -12.26 -4.13 6.97
C TRP A 184 -12.02 -2.65 6.62
N ARG A 185 -10.77 -2.25 6.34
CA ARG A 185 -10.44 -0.87 5.92
C ARG A 185 -10.54 -0.66 4.41
N ALA A 186 -10.39 -1.68 3.58
CA ALA A 186 -10.22 -1.53 2.13
C ALA A 186 -11.53 -1.62 1.33
N SER A 187 -12.67 -1.79 1.99
CA SER A 187 -13.93 -2.20 1.34
C SER A 187 -14.56 -1.17 0.38
N LEU A 188 -14.05 0.06 0.27
CA LEU A 188 -14.62 1.08 -0.60
C LEU A 188 -13.60 2.08 -1.14
N SER A 189 -13.30 2.00 -2.45
CA SER A 189 -12.69 3.10 -3.20
C SER A 189 -13.77 3.80 -4.04
N ASP A 190 -13.86 5.12 -3.89
CA ASP A 190 -14.74 6.03 -4.64
C ASP A 190 -14.41 5.97 -6.13
N SER A 191 -15.14 5.15 -6.90
CA SER A 191 -15.50 5.50 -8.27
C SER A 191 -16.52 4.48 -8.78
N LEU A 192 -17.74 4.99 -8.99
CA LEU A 192 -18.66 4.71 -10.09
C LEU A 192 -20.10 4.47 -9.66
N TYR A 193 -20.92 5.36 -10.16
CA TYR A 193 -22.35 5.21 -10.22
C TYR A 193 -22.83 5.92 -11.48
N GLU A 194 -23.01 5.19 -12.59
CA GLU A 194 -24.07 5.47 -13.56
C GLU A 194 -24.19 4.37 -14.62
N ALA A 195 -25.44 4.16 -15.05
CA ALA A 195 -25.94 3.37 -16.18
C ALA A 195 -25.96 1.83 -16.06
N ALA A 196 -27.17 1.28 -15.89
CA ALA A 196 -27.91 0.56 -16.94
C ALA A 196 -29.16 -0.10 -16.33
N GLN A 197 -30.33 0.48 -16.56
CA GLN A 197 -31.61 -0.24 -16.48
C GLN A 197 -32.11 -0.40 -17.91
N VAL A 198 -32.42 -1.63 -18.30
CA VAL A 198 -33.50 -2.06 -19.20
C VAL A 198 -33.24 -3.52 -19.62
N ASP A 199 -34.33 -4.29 -19.72
CA ASP A 199 -34.49 -5.63 -20.30
C ASP A 199 -34.04 -6.87 -19.50
N GLY A 200 -34.99 -7.39 -18.70
CA GLY A 200 -35.44 -8.80 -18.68
C GLY A 200 -34.45 -9.96 -18.41
N ALA A 201 -33.16 -9.71 -18.32
CA ALA A 201 -32.13 -10.73 -18.12
C ALA A 201 -31.99 -11.07 -16.64
N SER A 202 -31.62 -12.33 -16.34
CA SER A 202 -31.40 -12.76 -14.95
C SER A 202 -30.29 -11.91 -14.32
N ARG A 203 -30.46 -11.49 -13.06
CA ARG A 203 -29.49 -10.62 -12.34
C ARG A 203 -28.06 -11.18 -12.36
N TRP A 204 -27.91 -12.51 -12.34
CA TRP A 204 -26.60 -13.17 -12.44
C TRP A 204 -26.02 -13.11 -13.85
N MET A 205 -26.85 -13.22 -14.89
CA MET A 205 -26.42 -13.10 -16.27
C MET A 205 -26.03 -11.66 -16.62
N MET A 206 -26.80 -10.66 -16.16
CA MET A 206 -26.45 -9.24 -16.29
C MET A 206 -25.15 -8.92 -15.55
N PHE A 207 -25.00 -9.40 -14.31
CA PHE A 207 -23.78 -9.20 -13.54
C PHE A 207 -22.54 -9.74 -14.26
N ARG A 208 -22.58 -11.01 -14.72
CA ARG A 208 -21.39 -11.64 -15.33
C ARG A 208 -21.09 -11.16 -16.75
N ARG A 209 -22.11 -10.82 -17.55
CA ARG A 209 -21.94 -10.47 -18.98
C ARG A 209 -21.91 -8.96 -19.28
N ILE A 210 -22.45 -8.13 -18.40
CA ILE A 210 -22.59 -6.68 -18.64
C ILE A 210 -21.83 -5.91 -17.57
N THR A 211 -22.21 -6.07 -16.29
CA THR A 211 -21.67 -5.26 -15.19
C THR A 211 -20.19 -5.56 -14.92
N LEU A 212 -19.81 -6.83 -14.82
CA LEU A 212 -18.43 -7.24 -14.50
C LEU A 212 -17.43 -6.85 -15.60
N PRO A 213 -17.73 -7.01 -16.92
CA PRO A 213 -16.86 -6.52 -17.98
C PRO A 213 -16.75 -4.99 -18.02
N GLN A 214 -17.84 -4.25 -17.77
CA GLN A 214 -17.82 -2.78 -17.76
C GLN A 214 -17.04 -2.21 -16.56
N LEU A 215 -17.15 -2.85 -15.40
CA LEU A 215 -16.39 -2.47 -14.20
C LEU A 215 -14.97 -3.02 -14.18
N ARG A 216 -14.60 -3.86 -15.15
CA ARG A 216 -13.31 -4.56 -15.15
C ARG A 216 -12.12 -3.61 -15.02
N ASN A 217 -12.10 -2.52 -15.80
CA ASN A 217 -10.98 -1.56 -15.77
C ASN A 217 -10.87 -0.86 -14.41
N LEU A 218 -12.00 -0.68 -13.72
CA LEU A 218 -12.08 0.01 -12.44
C LEU A 218 -11.67 -0.90 -11.29
N ILE A 219 -12.13 -2.15 -11.34
CA ILE A 219 -11.68 -3.22 -10.44
C ILE A 219 -10.17 -3.42 -10.59
N ILE A 220 -9.65 -3.35 -11.82
CA ILE A 220 -8.23 -3.46 -12.11
C ILE A 220 -7.45 -2.29 -11.48
N VAL A 221 -7.88 -1.04 -11.68
CA VAL A 221 -7.24 0.14 -11.07
C VAL A 221 -7.29 0.05 -9.55
N ALA A 222 -8.43 -0.33 -8.98
CA ALA A 222 -8.57 -0.56 -7.54
C ALA A 222 -7.61 -1.66 -7.04
N ALA A 223 -7.44 -2.75 -7.81
CA ALA A 223 -6.51 -3.81 -7.48
C ALA A 223 -5.04 -3.34 -7.53
N ILE A 224 -4.66 -2.50 -8.50
CA ILE A 224 -3.32 -1.88 -8.57
C ILE A 224 -3.06 -1.10 -7.30
N LEU A 225 -3.92 -0.14 -7.00
CA LEU A 225 -3.78 0.73 -5.83
C LEU A 225 -3.72 -0.11 -4.56
N ARG A 226 -4.57 -1.13 -4.47
CA ARG A 226 -4.59 -2.01 -3.31
C ARG A 226 -3.32 -2.83 -3.14
N PHE A 227 -2.78 -3.31 -4.25
CA PHE A 227 -1.51 -4.03 -4.28
C PHE A 227 -0.31 -3.12 -3.96
N MET A 228 -0.33 -1.85 -4.39
CA MET A 228 0.65 -0.83 -3.97
C MET A 228 0.65 -0.65 -2.45
N ASP A 229 -0.54 -0.58 -1.85
CA ASP A 229 -0.67 -0.42 -0.40
C ASP A 229 -0.20 -1.67 0.34
N ALA A 230 -0.46 -2.86 -0.20
CA ALA A 230 0.01 -4.13 0.36
C ALA A 230 1.55 -4.20 0.43
N TYR A 231 2.27 -3.60 -0.54
CA TYR A 231 3.73 -3.51 -0.52
C TYR A 231 4.28 -2.69 0.65
N LYS A 232 3.53 -1.68 1.11
CA LYS A 232 3.92 -0.82 2.24
C LYS A 232 3.39 -1.34 3.58
N PHE A 233 2.84 -2.54 3.59
CA PHE A 233 2.19 -3.11 4.76
C PHE A 233 3.21 -3.47 5.84
N PHE A 234 3.37 -2.58 6.81
CA PHE A 234 4.28 -2.75 7.95
C PHE A 234 3.53 -2.59 9.28
N ASP A 235 2.79 -1.49 9.44
CA ASP A 235 2.23 -1.07 10.72
C ASP A 235 1.34 -2.14 11.40
N LYS A 236 0.39 -2.71 10.66
CA LYS A 236 -0.56 -3.68 11.22
C LYS A 236 0.14 -4.98 11.64
N LEU A 237 1.10 -5.44 10.85
CA LEU A 237 1.91 -6.61 11.21
C LEU A 237 2.71 -6.34 12.48
N PHE A 238 3.39 -5.20 12.54
CA PHE A 238 4.18 -4.78 13.70
C PHE A 238 3.33 -4.81 14.98
N VAL A 239 2.11 -4.27 14.90
CA VAL A 239 1.22 -4.14 16.06
C VAL A 239 0.56 -5.45 16.45
N MET A 240 0.00 -6.18 15.47
CA MET A 240 -0.84 -7.34 15.75
C MET A 240 -0.02 -8.57 16.15
N THR A 241 1.05 -8.88 15.40
CA THR A 241 1.83 -10.11 15.61
C THR A 241 3.29 -9.85 15.94
N ASN A 242 3.82 -8.68 15.57
CA ASN A 242 5.25 -8.36 15.68
C ASN A 242 6.14 -9.42 14.99
N GLY A 243 5.63 -10.01 13.89
CA GLY A 243 6.28 -11.12 13.17
C GLY A 243 6.11 -12.51 13.80
N GLY A 244 5.40 -12.63 14.92
CA GLY A 244 5.23 -13.88 15.67
C GLY A 244 4.18 -14.85 15.11
N PRO A 245 4.15 -16.10 15.65
CA PRO A 245 5.14 -16.70 16.55
C PRO A 245 6.44 -17.05 15.80
N GLY A 246 7.60 -16.85 16.44
CA GLY A 246 8.90 -17.35 15.95
C GLY A 246 9.28 -16.96 14.51
N SER A 247 9.00 -15.73 14.07
CA SER A 247 9.18 -15.19 12.71
C SER A 247 8.21 -15.67 11.62
N THR A 248 7.19 -16.45 11.97
CA THR A 248 6.34 -17.10 10.97
C THR A 248 5.42 -16.16 10.19
N THR A 249 5.02 -15.02 10.75
CA THR A 249 4.14 -14.05 10.06
C THR A 249 4.89 -12.87 9.45
N GLU A 250 6.22 -12.89 9.45
CA GLU A 250 7.03 -11.77 8.97
C GLU A 250 6.82 -11.49 7.49
N LEU A 251 6.75 -10.21 7.16
CA LEU A 251 6.80 -9.70 5.79
C LEU A 251 8.18 -9.08 5.52
N PRO A 252 8.60 -8.95 4.25
CA PRO A 252 9.94 -8.47 3.92
C PRO A 252 10.22 -7.05 4.40
N THR A 253 9.19 -6.19 4.45
CA THR A 253 9.26 -4.84 5.01
C THR A 253 9.62 -4.86 6.49
N TYR A 254 8.98 -5.74 7.28
CA TYR A 254 9.28 -5.94 8.68
C TYR A 254 10.65 -6.58 8.90
N PHE A 255 11.02 -7.57 8.07
CA PHE A 255 12.36 -8.16 8.12
C PHE A 255 13.47 -7.11 7.86
N THR A 256 13.25 -6.20 6.90
CA THR A 256 14.17 -5.07 6.63
C THR A 256 14.30 -4.17 7.86
N TYR A 257 13.19 -3.87 8.54
CA TYR A 257 13.21 -3.10 9.79
C TYR A 257 14.05 -3.79 10.87
N LEU A 258 13.89 -5.11 11.06
CA LEU A 258 14.69 -5.87 12.02
C LEU A 258 16.19 -5.83 11.67
N VAL A 259 16.54 -6.01 10.41
CA VAL A 259 17.94 -6.00 9.96
C VAL A 259 18.58 -4.61 10.10
N GLY A 260 17.86 -3.56 9.75
CA GLY A 260 18.37 -2.19 9.74
C GLY A 260 18.36 -1.52 11.11
N PHE A 261 17.23 -1.59 11.82
CA PHE A 261 17.01 -0.80 13.03
C PHE A 261 17.19 -1.59 14.34
N GLN A 262 16.98 -2.90 14.35
CA GLN A 262 17.24 -3.72 15.55
C GLN A 262 18.65 -4.31 15.55
N ASN A 263 19.08 -4.89 14.42
CA ASN A 263 20.39 -5.53 14.29
C ASN A 263 21.49 -4.55 13.83
N PHE A 264 21.13 -3.29 13.57
CA PHE A 264 22.02 -2.23 13.08
C PHE A 264 22.89 -2.64 11.88
N ASN A 265 22.38 -3.52 11.02
CA ASN A 265 23.09 -3.96 9.82
C ASN A 265 22.59 -3.19 8.60
N ILE A 266 23.08 -1.96 8.49
CA ILE A 266 22.61 -0.99 7.49
C ILE A 266 22.95 -1.44 6.07
N GLY A 267 24.13 -2.06 5.85
CA GLY A 267 24.50 -2.56 4.52
C GLY A 267 23.53 -3.61 3.99
N ARG A 268 23.16 -4.59 4.83
CA ARG A 268 22.16 -5.60 4.46
C ARG A 268 20.75 -5.04 4.37
N ALA A 269 20.38 -4.11 5.25
CA ALA A 269 19.08 -3.45 5.19
C ALA A 269 18.92 -2.63 3.90
N ALA A 270 19.97 -1.93 3.47
CA ALA A 270 19.98 -1.21 2.20
C ALA A 270 19.81 -2.17 1.02
N ALA A 271 20.55 -3.29 0.99
CA ALA A 271 20.37 -4.32 -0.03
C ALA A 271 18.95 -4.90 -0.05
N LEU A 272 18.37 -5.19 1.13
CA LEU A 272 16.96 -5.60 1.26
C LEU A 272 16.02 -4.57 0.64
N THR A 273 16.16 -3.29 1.00
CA THR A 273 15.30 -2.21 0.48
C THR A 273 15.36 -2.13 -1.05
N TRP A 274 16.56 -2.23 -1.64
CA TRP A 274 16.71 -2.21 -3.10
C TRP A 274 16.11 -3.43 -3.78
N VAL A 275 16.30 -4.63 -3.23
CA VAL A 275 15.67 -5.85 -3.77
C VAL A 275 14.15 -5.78 -3.69
N LEU A 276 13.60 -5.27 -2.58
CA LEU A 276 12.15 -5.09 -2.43
C LEU A 276 11.59 -4.02 -3.35
N GLY A 277 12.30 -2.90 -3.52
CA GLY A 277 11.91 -1.84 -4.45
C GLY A 277 11.90 -2.34 -5.90
N LEU A 278 12.97 -3.00 -6.35
CA LEU A 278 13.02 -3.61 -7.67
C LEU A 278 11.93 -4.69 -7.84
N GLY A 279 11.70 -5.52 -6.82
CA GLY A 279 10.62 -6.48 -6.79
C GLY A 279 9.23 -5.83 -6.95
N SER A 280 8.98 -4.69 -6.30
CA SER A 280 7.73 -3.94 -6.47
C SER A 280 7.56 -3.36 -7.87
N ILE A 281 8.64 -2.86 -8.48
CA ILE A 281 8.60 -2.34 -9.85
C ILE A 281 8.30 -3.47 -10.84
N ILE A 282 8.97 -4.61 -10.69
CA ILE A 282 8.79 -5.77 -11.57
C ILE A 282 7.37 -6.32 -11.45
N THR A 283 6.89 -6.58 -10.23
CA THR A 283 5.52 -7.09 -10.04
C THR A 283 4.49 -6.11 -10.57
N MET A 284 4.68 -4.80 -10.35
CA MET A 284 3.76 -3.79 -10.87
C MET A 284 3.78 -3.70 -12.39
N MET A 285 4.96 -3.80 -13.01
CA MET A 285 5.09 -3.84 -14.46
C MET A 285 4.45 -5.09 -15.07
N LEU A 286 4.63 -6.26 -14.44
CA LEU A 286 3.97 -7.51 -14.85
C LEU A 286 2.45 -7.40 -14.73
N PHE A 287 1.97 -6.84 -13.63
CA PHE A 287 0.54 -6.63 -13.38
C PHE A 287 -0.06 -5.67 -14.42
N TRP A 288 0.61 -4.55 -14.69
CA TRP A 288 0.21 -3.59 -15.72
C TRP A 288 0.23 -4.20 -17.15
N ARG A 289 1.25 -4.99 -17.48
CA ARG A 289 1.34 -5.67 -18.78
C ARG A 289 0.21 -6.69 -18.95
N TYR A 290 -0.07 -7.49 -17.93
CA TYR A 290 -1.17 -8.46 -17.95
C TYR A 290 -2.50 -7.75 -18.23
N MET A 291 -2.76 -6.60 -17.61
CA MET A 291 -4.01 -5.88 -17.87
C MET A 291 -4.14 -5.33 -19.28
N ARG A 292 -3.07 -4.74 -19.84
CA ARG A 292 -3.09 -4.23 -21.21
C ARG A 292 -3.48 -5.32 -22.21
N THR A 293 -2.94 -6.53 -22.02
CA THR A 293 -3.34 -7.67 -22.86
C THR A 293 -4.79 -8.08 -22.68
N VAL A 294 -5.41 -7.82 -21.52
CA VAL A 294 -6.84 -8.07 -21.37
C VAL A 294 -7.65 -6.89 -21.94
N GLU A 295 -7.16 -5.64 -21.95
CA GLU A 295 -7.86 -4.47 -22.54
C GLU A 295 -7.90 -4.53 -24.07
N GLU A 296 -6.91 -5.15 -24.70
CA GLU A 296 -6.84 -5.37 -26.14
C GLU A 296 -7.76 -6.52 -26.65
N VAL A 297 -8.44 -7.23 -25.74
CA VAL A 297 -9.34 -8.37 -26.01
C VAL A 297 -10.78 -8.04 -25.60
#